data_AF-A0A0Q4NIJ4-F1
#
_entry.id   AF-A0A0Q4NIJ4-F1
#
_cell.length_a   1.000
_cell.length_b   1.000
_cell.length_c   1.000
_cell.angle_alpha   90.00
_cell.angle_beta   90.00
_cell.angle_gamma   90.00
#
_symmetry.space_group_name_H-M   'P 1'
#
loop_
_entity.id
_entity.type
_entity.pdbx_description
1 polymer ?
#
loop_
_entity_poly.entity_id
_entity_poly.type
_entity_poly.pdbx_seq_one_letter_code
_entity_poly.pdbx_strand_id
1 'polypeptide(L)'
;MNAYVEFTTTRKALIAHIKALITNPENMRPPRNEYGYRARKIFFADYVLYAVARGADWRKTSHLAAEGAPNAREALVALHDALAQHIAKGKDADSVPYRWARYIGKDADQHELLALLKAALAA
;
A
#
# COMPACT_ATOMS: atom_id res chain seq x y z
N MET A 1 4.27 -11.69 23.14
CA MET A 1 5.08 -10.46 23.18
C MET A 1 4.80 -9.67 21.91
N ASN A 2 4.14 -8.51 22.00
CA ASN A 2 4.02 -7.58 20.87
C ASN A 2 5.38 -6.90 20.70
N ALA A 3 6.12 -7.27 19.65
CA ALA A 3 7.26 -6.47 19.22
C ALA A 3 6.72 -5.08 18.84
N TYR A 4 7.04 -4.08 19.64
CA TYR A 4 6.71 -2.69 19.34
C TYR A 4 7.61 -2.28 18.17
N VAL A 5 7.14 -2.46 16.94
CA VAL A 5 7.88 -2.00 15.76
C VAL A 5 7.76 -0.48 15.74
N GLU A 6 8.82 0.23 16.12
CA GLU A 6 8.84 1.68 16.04
C GLU A 6 8.43 2.14 14.64
N PHE A 7 7.53 3.11 14.58
CA PHE A 7 7.13 3.70 13.32
C PHE A 7 8.24 4.67 12.89
N THR A 8 9.01 4.28 11.88
CA THR A 8 9.94 5.16 11.17
C THR A 8 9.20 6.39 10.61
N THR A 9 9.93 7.46 10.32
CA THR A 9 9.36 8.66 9.68
C THR A 9 8.67 8.32 8.35
N THR A 10 9.27 7.44 7.56
CA THR A 10 8.71 6.95 6.30
C THR A 10 7.42 6.16 6.50
N ARG A 11 7.38 5.25 7.47
CA ARG A 11 6.17 4.48 7.78
C ARG A 11 5.03 5.38 8.28
N LYS A 12 5.34 6.42 9.07
CA LYS A 12 4.35 7.44 9.46
C LYS A 12 3.82 8.22 8.26
N ALA A 13 4.70 8.63 7.35
CA ALA A 13 4.32 9.31 6.11
C ALA A 13 3.43 8.43 5.22
N LEU A 14 3.78 7.15 5.06
CA LEU A 14 2.98 6.17 4.33
C LEU A 14 1.59 5.97 4.95
N ILE A 15 1.51 5.82 6.27
CA ILE A 15 0.23 5.73 6.99
C ILE A 15 -0.61 6.98 6.78
N ALA A 16 -0.01 8.17 6.88
CA ALA A 16 -0.70 9.44 6.67
C ALA A 16 -1.22 9.57 5.24
N HIS A 17 -0.41 9.20 4.26
CA HIS A 17 -0.76 9.21 2.84
C HIS A 17 -1.94 8.27 2.53
N ILE A 18 -1.82 6.99 2.91
CA ILE A 18 -2.89 6.00 2.66
C ILE A 18 -4.16 6.38 3.43
N LYS A 19 -4.03 6.89 4.67
CA LYS A 19 -5.17 7.40 5.43
C LYS A 19 -5.86 8.54 4.70
N ALA A 20 -5.12 9.52 4.17
CA ALA A 20 -5.68 10.61 3.39
C ALA A 20 -6.41 10.12 2.13
N LEU A 21 -5.92 9.06 1.48
CA LEU A 21 -6.61 8.43 0.34
C LEU A 21 -7.97 7.82 0.74
N ILE A 22 -8.03 7.09 1.85
CA ILE A 22 -9.26 6.40 2.29
C ILE A 22 -10.26 7.31 3.03
N THR A 23 -9.81 8.40 3.68
CA THR A 23 -10.68 9.26 4.49
C THR A 23 -11.08 10.56 3.81
N ASN A 24 -10.47 10.96 2.69
CA ASN A 24 -10.83 12.20 2.01
C ASN A 24 -12.10 12.00 1.17
N PRO A 25 -13.23 12.67 1.49
CA PRO A 25 -14.46 12.56 0.72
C PRO A 25 -14.33 13.11 -0.71
N GLU A 26 -13.38 14.02 -0.97
CA GLU A 26 -13.05 14.45 -2.33
C GLU A 26 -12.37 13.34 -3.14
N ASN A 27 -11.69 12.39 -2.50
CA ASN A 27 -11.17 11.17 -3.14
C ASN A 27 -12.25 10.10 -3.40
N MET A 28 -13.46 10.28 -2.87
CA MET A 28 -14.62 9.44 -3.21
C MET A 28 -15.33 9.89 -4.51
N ARG A 29 -15.05 11.09 -5.02
CA ARG A 29 -15.39 11.54 -6.39
C ARG A 29 -14.10 11.60 -7.21
N PRO A 30 -13.91 10.86 -8.30
CA PRO A 30 -12.58 10.50 -8.80
C PRO A 30 -11.68 11.72 -9.09
N PRO A 31 -10.79 12.15 -8.17
CA PRO A 31 -9.86 13.23 -8.44
C PRO A 31 -8.61 12.66 -9.11
N ARG A 32 -7.91 13.47 -9.89
CA ARG A 32 -6.62 13.08 -10.46
C ARG A 32 -5.54 13.20 -9.38
N ASN A 33 -4.72 12.16 -9.17
CA ASN A 33 -3.54 12.27 -8.32
C ASN A 33 -2.48 13.20 -8.95
N GLU A 34 -1.39 13.46 -8.24
CA GLU A 34 -0.26 14.30 -8.72
C GLU A 34 0.37 13.82 -10.04
N TYR A 35 0.07 12.59 -10.46
CA TYR A 35 0.50 11.98 -11.73
C TYR A 35 -0.59 11.99 -12.82
N GLY A 36 -1.74 12.64 -12.56
CA GLY A 36 -2.85 12.73 -13.52
C GLY A 36 -3.80 11.52 -13.56
N TYR A 37 -3.62 10.52 -12.70
CA TYR A 37 -4.47 9.31 -12.66
C TYR A 37 -5.74 9.57 -11.85
N ARG A 38 -6.90 9.29 -12.46
CA ARG A 38 -8.19 9.32 -11.75
C ARG A 38 -8.15 8.31 -10.60
N ALA A 39 -8.29 8.78 -9.36
CA ALA A 39 -8.46 7.90 -8.21
C ALA A 39 -9.80 7.20 -8.40
N ARG A 40 -9.72 5.90 -8.67
CA ARG A 40 -10.89 5.02 -8.70
C ARG A 40 -11.46 4.92 -7.28
N LYS A 41 -12.71 4.42 -7.16
CA LYS A 41 -13.33 4.01 -5.88
C LYS A 41 -12.30 3.40 -4.92
N ILE A 42 -12.46 3.67 -3.63
CA ILE A 42 -11.64 3.04 -2.58
C ILE A 42 -11.69 1.53 -2.81
N PHE A 43 -10.55 0.93 -3.08
CA PHE A 43 -10.43 -0.50 -3.28
C PHE A 43 -9.99 -1.15 -1.99
N PHE A 44 -10.34 -2.42 -1.90
CA PHE A 44 -9.84 -3.34 -0.90
C PHE A 44 -8.31 -3.27 -0.68
N ALA A 45 -7.54 -3.10 -1.75
CA ALA A 45 -6.09 -2.96 -1.67
C ALA A 45 -5.63 -1.74 -0.82
N ASP A 46 -6.40 -0.64 -0.80
CA ASP A 46 -6.10 0.53 0.02
C ASP A 46 -6.15 0.19 1.52
N TYR A 47 -7.21 -0.53 1.95
CA TYR A 47 -7.38 -0.95 3.34
C TYR A 47 -6.35 -1.98 3.76
N VAL A 48 -6.04 -2.93 2.88
CA VAL A 48 -5.03 -3.96 3.10
C VAL A 48 -3.66 -3.31 3.33
N LEU A 49 -3.28 -2.37 2.46
CA LEU A 49 -2.01 -1.64 2.60
C LEU A 49 -1.97 -0.78 3.85
N TYR A 50 -3.08 -0.11 4.19
CA TYR A 50 -3.20 0.64 5.43
C TYR A 50 -2.98 -0.26 6.66
N ALA A 51 -3.61 -1.44 6.69
CA ALA A 51 -3.46 -2.40 7.77
C ALA A 51 -2.00 -2.88 7.90
N VAL A 52 -1.36 -3.28 6.81
CA VAL A 52 0.06 -3.69 6.79
C VAL A 52 0.97 -2.56 7.27
N ALA A 53 0.79 -1.34 6.74
CA ALA A 53 1.58 -0.19 7.16
C ALA A 53 1.42 0.11 8.66
N ARG A 54 0.23 -0.11 9.24
CA ARG A 54 -0.03 0.01 10.69
C ARG A 54 0.51 -1.16 11.52
N GLY A 55 0.98 -2.23 10.89
CA GLY A 55 1.32 -3.49 11.58
C GLY A 55 0.09 -4.23 12.10
N ALA A 56 -1.08 -3.93 11.54
CA ALA A 56 -2.33 -4.62 11.82
C ALA A 56 -2.49 -5.84 10.91
N ASP A 57 -3.28 -6.80 11.39
CA ASP A 57 -3.56 -8.03 10.64
C ASP A 57 -4.41 -7.74 9.39
N TRP A 58 -3.79 -7.88 8.21
CA TRP A 58 -4.43 -7.67 6.92
C TRP A 58 -5.58 -8.66 6.69
N ARG A 59 -5.57 -9.85 7.32
CA ARG A 59 -6.66 -10.83 7.18
C ARG A 59 -8.00 -10.27 7.61
N LYS A 60 -8.02 -9.32 8.55
CA LYS A 60 -9.25 -8.64 8.99
C LYS A 60 -9.87 -7.76 7.92
N THR A 61 -9.07 -7.29 6.97
CA THR A 61 -9.56 -6.51 5.83
C THR A 61 -10.15 -7.40 4.74
N SER A 62 -9.92 -8.73 4.78
CA SER A 62 -10.28 -9.68 3.73
C SER A 62 -11.78 -9.85 3.47
N HIS A 63 -12.63 -9.41 4.40
CA HIS A 63 -14.09 -9.58 4.33
C HIS A 63 -14.82 -8.46 3.57
N LEU A 64 -14.12 -7.44 3.07
CA LEU A 64 -14.70 -6.32 2.30
C LEU A 64 -15.06 -6.72 0.83
N ALA A 65 -15.49 -7.97 0.63
CA ALA A 65 -15.52 -8.74 -0.62
C ALA A 65 -16.54 -8.29 -1.71
N ALA A 66 -17.30 -7.21 -1.50
CA ALA A 66 -18.47 -6.90 -2.33
C ALA A 66 -18.19 -6.30 -3.73
N GLU A 67 -16.94 -5.90 -4.06
CA GLU A 67 -16.65 -5.17 -5.32
C GLU A 67 -15.68 -5.88 -6.29
N GLY A 68 -15.55 -7.21 -6.23
CA GLY A 68 -14.84 -7.98 -7.28
C GLY A 68 -13.31 -7.84 -7.28
N ALA A 69 -12.71 -7.65 -6.11
CA ALA A 69 -11.27 -7.61 -5.92
C ALA A 69 -10.73 -8.98 -5.45
N PRO A 70 -9.57 -9.43 -5.96
CA PRO A 70 -8.94 -10.67 -5.50
C PRO A 70 -8.59 -10.61 -4.00
N ASN A 71 -8.49 -11.78 -3.38
CA ASN A 71 -8.06 -12.03 -2.01
C ASN A 71 -6.91 -11.10 -1.56
N ALA A 72 -6.94 -10.60 -0.32
CA ALA A 72 -5.94 -9.66 0.23
C ALA A 72 -4.52 -10.21 0.16
N ARG A 73 -4.36 -11.52 0.34
CA ARG A 73 -3.08 -12.21 0.18
C ARG A 73 -2.56 -12.09 -1.23
N GLU A 74 -3.40 -12.34 -2.24
CA GLU A 74 -3.00 -12.27 -3.66
C GLU A 74 -2.59 -10.86 -4.06
N ALA A 75 -3.34 -9.85 -3.59
CA ALA A 75 -2.98 -8.45 -3.81
C ALA A 75 -1.62 -8.10 -3.17
N LEU A 76 -1.37 -8.58 -1.94
CA LEU A 76 -0.10 -8.38 -1.24
C LEU A 76 1.07 -9.10 -1.93
N VAL A 77 0.87 -10.35 -2.39
CA VAL A 77 1.88 -11.11 -3.14
C VAL A 77 2.20 -10.41 -4.45
N ALA A 78 1.18 -10.03 -5.23
CA ALA A 78 1.37 -9.35 -6.50
C ALA A 78 2.10 -8.00 -6.35
N LEU A 79 1.83 -7.27 -5.26
CA LEU A 79 2.56 -6.04 -4.94
C LEU A 79 4.00 -6.33 -4.51
N HIS A 80 4.21 -7.29 -3.60
CA HIS A 80 5.54 -7.67 -3.14
C HIS A 80 6.45 -8.04 -4.32
N ASP A 81 5.97 -8.90 -5.21
CA ASP A 81 6.75 -9.37 -6.35
C ASP A 81 7.02 -8.26 -7.36
N ALA A 82 6.02 -7.40 -7.62
CA ALA A 82 6.20 -6.25 -8.49
C ALA A 82 7.25 -5.28 -7.93
N LEU A 83 7.23 -5.01 -6.62
CA LEU A 83 8.19 -4.12 -5.96
C LEU A 83 9.59 -4.74 -5.92
N ALA A 84 9.71 -6.03 -5.60
CA ALA A 84 10.97 -6.75 -5.59
C ALA A 84 11.63 -6.77 -6.97
N GLN A 85 10.85 -7.05 -8.04
CA GLN A 85 11.35 -7.01 -9.41
C GLN A 85 11.74 -5.60 -9.84
N HIS A 86 11.04 -4.58 -9.35
CA HIS A 86 11.32 -3.19 -9.68
C HIS A 86 12.63 -2.72 -9.06
N ILE A 87 12.84 -3.01 -7.78
CA ILE A 87 14.11 -2.78 -7.06
C ILE A 87 15.25 -3.56 -7.71
N ALA A 88 15.04 -4.84 -8.03
CA ALA A 88 16.07 -5.69 -8.66
C ALA A 88 16.51 -5.18 -10.05
N LYS A 89 15.65 -4.43 -10.76
CA LYS A 89 15.97 -3.82 -12.06
C LYS A 89 16.79 -2.52 -11.95
N GLY A 90 17.14 -2.09 -10.74
CA GLY A 90 17.91 -0.86 -10.52
C GLY A 90 17.19 0.40 -11.00
N LYS A 91 15.87 0.33 -11.16
CA LYS A 91 15.07 1.53 -11.44
C LYS A 91 15.03 2.34 -10.15
N ASP A 92 15.40 3.62 -10.25
CA ASP A 92 15.53 4.54 -9.11
C ASP A 92 14.35 4.45 -8.14
N ALA A 93 14.65 4.75 -6.86
CA ALA A 93 13.72 4.81 -5.74
C ALA A 93 12.48 5.70 -6.00
N ASP A 94 12.56 6.58 -7.00
CA ASP A 94 11.50 7.51 -7.38
C ASP A 94 10.49 6.94 -8.40
N SER A 95 10.78 5.77 -8.98
CA SER A 95 9.86 5.11 -9.89
C SER A 95 9.14 3.99 -9.15
N VAL A 96 7.81 4.07 -9.04
CA VAL A 96 6.97 2.99 -8.51
C VAL A 96 6.27 2.32 -9.70
N PRO A 97 6.04 0.99 -9.70
CA PRO A 97 5.19 0.37 -10.70
C PRO A 97 3.85 1.12 -10.82
N TYR A 98 3.48 1.53 -12.04
CA TYR A 98 2.31 2.36 -12.34
C TYR A 98 1.02 1.96 -11.59
N ARG A 99 0.77 0.65 -11.50
CA ARG A 99 -0.42 0.09 -10.83
C ARG A 99 -0.46 0.39 -9.33
N TRP A 100 0.70 0.64 -8.72
CA TRP A 100 0.89 0.83 -7.29
C TRP A 100 1.36 2.24 -6.90
N ALA A 101 1.71 3.08 -7.88
CA ALA A 101 2.15 4.48 -7.68
C ALA A 101 1.11 5.36 -6.96
N ARG A 102 -0.16 4.94 -6.91
CA ARG A 102 -1.19 5.61 -6.11
C ARG A 102 -1.10 5.32 -4.60
N TYR A 103 -0.41 4.27 -4.18
CA TYR A 103 -0.34 3.86 -2.76
C TYR A 103 1.04 4.11 -2.16
N ILE A 104 2.07 4.06 -3.01
CA ILE A 104 3.46 4.27 -2.65
C ILE A 104 3.78 5.69 -3.11
N GLY A 105 3.79 6.63 -2.16
CA GLY A 105 4.17 8.01 -2.45
C GLY A 105 5.59 8.08 -2.98
N LYS A 106 5.91 9.11 -3.77
CA LYS A 106 7.25 9.29 -4.37
C LYS A 106 8.39 9.22 -3.36
N ASP A 107 8.15 9.70 -2.14
CA ASP A 107 9.14 9.78 -1.07
C ASP A 107 9.13 8.54 -0.15
N ALA A 108 8.33 7.51 -0.48
CA ALA A 108 8.24 6.31 0.34
C ALA A 108 9.44 5.39 0.09
N ASP A 109 10.12 4.99 1.16
CA ASP A 109 11.19 4.00 1.10
C ASP A 109 10.64 2.65 0.63
N GLN A 110 10.99 2.28 -0.60
CA GLN A 110 10.56 1.05 -1.24
C GLN A 110 11.12 -0.20 -0.54
N HIS A 111 12.32 -0.12 0.04
CA HIS A 111 12.92 -1.24 0.77
C HIS A 111 12.22 -1.50 2.09
N GLU A 112 11.87 -0.43 2.82
CA GLU A 112 11.08 -0.56 4.04
C GLU A 112 9.69 -1.14 3.75
N LEU A 113 9.03 -0.65 2.69
CA LEU A 113 7.75 -1.20 2.27
C LEU A 113 7.84 -2.68 1.90
N LEU A 114 8.88 -3.08 1.15
CA LEU A 114 9.11 -4.48 0.81
C LEU A 114 9.28 -5.35 2.07
N ALA A 115 10.00 -4.85 3.08
CA ALA A 115 10.18 -5.54 4.35
C ALA A 115 8.85 -5.70 5.11
N LEU A 116 8.02 -4.66 5.16
CA LEU A 116 6.69 -4.71 5.78
C LEU A 116 5.77 -5.71 5.07
N LEU A 117 5.77 -5.72 3.73
CA LEU A 117 4.99 -6.67 2.94
C LEU A 117 5.44 -8.11 3.18
N LYS A 118 6.76 -8.35 3.21
CA LYS A 118 7.34 -9.67 3.51
C LYS A 118 6.94 -10.16 4.90
N ALA A 119 7.02 -9.28 5.91
CA ALA A 119 6.62 -9.60 7.28
C ALA A 119 5.12 -9.93 7.37
N ALA A 120 4.27 -9.14 6.69
CA ALA A 120 2.83 -9.35 6.67
C ALA A 120 2.42 -10.67 5.98
N LEU A 121 3.13 -11.09 4.93
CA LEU A 121 2.86 -12.34 4.22
C LEU A 121 3.30 -13.60 4.99
N ALA A 122 4.26 -13.46 5.90
CA ALA A 122 4.80 -14.53 6.74
C ALA A 122 3.98 -14.78 8.03
N ALA A 123 3.08 -13.86 8.40
CA ALA A 123 2.20 -13.94 9.58
C ALA A 123 0.83 -14.57 9.28
#